data_AF-A0A917BXY2-F1
#
_entry.id   AF-A0A917BXY2-F1
#
_cell.length_a   1.000
_cell.length_b   1.000
_cell.length_c   1.000
_cell.angle_alpha   90.00
_cell.angle_beta   90.00
_cell.angle_gamma   90.00
#
_symmetry.space_group_name_H-M   'P 1'
#
loop_
_entity.id
_entity.type
_entity.pdbx_description
1 polymer ?
#
loop_
_entity_poly.entity_id
_entity_poly.type
_entity_poly.pdbx_seq_one_letter_code
_entity_poly.pdbx_strand_id
1 'polypeptide(L)'
;MMDSLEKLIAAVVLSQNTLDSDLFISLFDPTLRDSVDPEKIRDFQQDLQQAFGQMQAPVPLASLSKNGAPWHLYTVRFSASQSDFLLSILLKDASPSPQALAIHIS
;
A
#
# COMPACT_ATOMS: atom_id res chain seq x y z
N MET A 1 18.47 -11.54 -3.09
CA MET A 1 18.02 -10.22 -3.57
C MET A 1 16.54 -10.12 -3.26
N MET A 2 16.06 -9.02 -2.68
CA MET A 2 14.64 -8.81 -2.37
C MET A 2 13.92 -8.32 -3.63
N ASP A 3 12.76 -8.89 -3.95
CA ASP A 3 11.97 -8.56 -5.13
C ASP A 3 11.53 -7.09 -5.06
N SER A 4 11.47 -6.41 -6.21
CA SER A 4 11.05 -5.00 -6.27
C SER A 4 9.61 -4.79 -5.82
N LEU A 5 8.74 -5.79 -5.98
CA LEU A 5 7.38 -5.77 -5.42
C LEU A 5 7.38 -5.88 -3.88
N GLU A 6 8.23 -6.74 -3.32
CA GLU A 6 8.40 -6.87 -1.86
C GLU A 6 8.88 -5.58 -1.21
N LYS A 7 9.77 -4.83 -1.89
CA LYS A 7 10.22 -3.51 -1.43
C LYS A 7 9.09 -2.50 -1.39
N LEU A 8 8.23 -2.49 -2.40
CA LEU A 8 7.07 -1.60 -2.44
C LEU A 8 6.13 -1.92 -1.27
N ILE A 9 5.82 -3.20 -1.04
CA ILE A 9 4.96 -3.63 0.06
C ILE A 9 5.57 -3.25 1.42
N ALA A 10 6.88 -3.48 1.59
CA ALA A 10 7.58 -3.08 2.80
C ALA A 10 7.49 -1.58 3.04
N ALA A 11 7.55 -0.75 1.99
CA ALA A 11 7.37 0.69 2.10
C ALA A 11 5.92 1.10 2.43
N VAL A 12 4.91 0.39 1.93
CA VAL A 12 3.51 0.58 2.34
C VAL A 12 3.34 0.32 3.84
N VAL A 13 3.85 -0.81 4.33
CA VAL A 13 3.78 -1.18 5.75
C VAL A 13 4.53 -0.18 6.61
N LEU A 14 5.74 0.20 6.19
CA LEU A 14 6.56 1.17 6.90
C LEU A 14 5.84 2.52 7.02
N SER A 15 5.39 3.09 5.90
CA SER A 15 4.69 4.38 5.89
C SER A 15 3.40 4.37 6.70
N GLN A 16 2.62 3.28 6.65
CA GLN A 16 1.42 3.11 7.48
C GLN A 16 1.75 3.06 8.98
N ASN A 17 2.85 2.42 9.36
CA ASN A 17 3.24 2.28 10.77
C ASN A 17 3.95 3.52 11.33
N THR A 18 4.65 4.29 10.49
CA THR A 18 5.35 5.52 10.88
C THR A 18 4.54 6.78 10.61
N LEU A 19 3.34 6.67 10.02
CA LEU A 19 2.51 7.79 9.57
C LEU A 19 3.29 8.73 8.61
N ASP A 20 4.16 8.15 7.79
CA ASP A 20 4.98 8.86 6.82
C ASP A 20 4.24 8.96 5.50
N SER A 21 3.41 10.01 5.40
CA SER A 21 2.55 10.24 4.23
C SER A 21 3.37 10.60 2.98
N ASP A 22 4.53 11.24 3.14
CA ASP A 22 5.44 11.55 2.02
C ASP A 22 6.03 10.27 1.43
N LEU A 23 6.47 9.34 2.29
CA LEU A 23 6.91 8.01 1.86
C LEU A 23 5.78 7.28 1.14
N PHE A 24 4.56 7.28 1.68
CA PHE A 24 3.40 6.63 1.04
C PHE A 24 3.11 7.21 -0.35
N ILE A 25 3.07 8.55 -0.47
CA ILE A 25 2.82 9.25 -1.73
C ILE A 25 3.93 8.96 -2.74
N SER A 26 5.18 8.85 -2.30
CA SER A 26 6.32 8.54 -3.16
C SER A 26 6.21 7.19 -3.88
N LEU A 27 5.33 6.27 -3.41
CA LEU A 27 5.10 4.96 -4.02
C LEU A 27 4.24 5.03 -5.29
N PHE A 28 3.48 6.11 -5.46
CA PHE A 28 2.61 6.28 -6.62
C PHE A 28 3.39 6.72 -7.86
N ASP A 29 2.79 6.51 -9.04
CA ASP A 29 3.25 7.13 -10.29
C ASP A 29 3.28 8.67 -10.15
N PRO A 30 4.31 9.36 -10.69
CA PRO A 30 4.45 10.81 -10.59
C PRO A 30 3.20 11.61 -10.97
N THR A 31 2.44 11.17 -11.97
CA THR A 31 1.23 11.88 -12.41
C THR A 31 0.10 11.85 -11.37
N LEU A 32 0.12 10.87 -10.48
CA LEU A 32 -0.87 10.75 -9.40
C LEU A 32 -0.41 11.49 -8.14
N ARG A 33 0.89 11.59 -7.88
CA ARG A 33 1.44 12.24 -6.67
C ARG A 33 0.90 13.65 -6.50
N ASP A 34 0.88 14.41 -7.58
CA ASP A 34 0.44 15.82 -7.58
C ASP A 34 -1.06 15.97 -7.27
N SER A 35 -1.84 14.89 -7.36
CA SER A 35 -3.27 14.85 -7.06
C SER A 35 -3.60 14.35 -5.65
N VAL A 36 -2.60 13.85 -4.91
CA VAL A 36 -2.79 13.31 -3.56
C VAL A 36 -2.51 14.40 -2.53
N ASP A 37 -3.48 14.60 -1.65
CA ASP A 37 -3.38 15.50 -0.51
C ASP A 37 -2.68 14.78 0.67
N PRO A 38 -1.47 15.19 1.08
CA PRO A 38 -0.73 14.53 2.16
C PRO A 38 -1.46 14.55 3.50
N GLU A 39 -2.24 15.58 3.79
CA GLU A 39 -2.98 15.68 5.06
C GLU A 39 -4.06 14.59 5.13
N LYS A 40 -4.80 14.37 4.03
CA LYS A 40 -5.82 13.31 3.98
C LYS A 40 -5.23 11.91 4.09
N ILE A 41 -4.04 11.69 3.52
CA ILE A 41 -3.33 10.42 3.68
C ILE A 41 -2.94 10.22 5.13
N ARG A 42 -2.40 11.27 5.78
CA ARG A 42 -2.03 11.21 7.19
C ARG A 42 -3.23 10.91 8.08
N ASP A 43 -4.34 11.62 7.89
CA ASP A 43 -5.56 11.43 8.66
C ASP A 43 -6.07 10.00 8.53
N PHE A 44 -6.13 9.47 7.29
CA PHE A 44 -6.49 8.08 7.05
C PHE A 44 -5.54 7.08 7.74
N GLN A 45 -4.22 7.31 7.65
CA GLN A 45 -3.22 6.46 8.30
C GLN A 45 -3.38 6.48 9.83
N GLN A 46 -3.66 7.65 10.40
CA GLN A 46 -3.92 7.84 11.83
C GLN A 46 -5.20 7.14 12.27
N ASP A 47 -6.29 7.28 11.53
CA ASP A 47 -7.56 6.62 11.81
C ASP A 47 -7.41 5.10 11.86
N LEU A 48 -6.72 4.52 10.86
CA LEU A 48 -6.41 3.09 10.86
C LEU A 48 -5.54 2.68 12.05
N GLN A 49 -4.49 3.45 12.36
CA GLN A 49 -3.58 3.12 13.46
C GLN A 49 -4.26 3.22 14.83
N GLN A 50 -5.15 4.20 15.02
CA GLN A 50 -5.91 4.36 16.27
C GLN A 50 -6.98 3.29 16.41
N ALA A 51 -7.69 2.96 15.34
CA ALA A 51 -8.77 1.97 15.36
C ALA A 51 -8.25 0.53 15.49
N PHE A 52 -7.16 0.21 14.79
CA PHE A 52 -6.74 -1.17 14.59
C PHE A 52 -5.29 -1.47 15.01
N GLY A 53 -4.49 -0.47 15.36
CA GLY A 53 -3.10 -0.64 15.78
C GLY A 53 -2.12 -0.66 14.61
N GLN A 54 -1.01 -1.40 14.74
CA GLN A 54 0.03 -1.45 13.71
C GLN A 54 -0.31 -2.48 12.63
N MET A 55 -0.03 -2.13 11.38
CA MET A 55 -0.12 -3.01 10.22
C MET A 55 0.96 -4.09 10.31
N GLN A 56 0.54 -5.36 10.25
CA GLN A 56 1.45 -6.52 10.20
C GLN A 56 1.90 -6.78 8.76
N ALA A 57 2.85 -7.70 8.60
CA ALA A 57 3.35 -8.10 7.27
C ALA A 57 2.20 -8.67 6.41
N PRO A 58 1.93 -8.11 5.22
CA PRO A 58 0.90 -8.61 4.31
C PRO A 58 1.22 -10.00 3.77
N VAL A 59 0.19 -10.83 3.61
CA VAL A 59 0.27 -12.17 3.04
C VAL A 59 -0.29 -12.15 1.62
N PRO A 60 0.44 -12.63 0.59
CA PRO A 60 -0.07 -12.67 -0.78
C PRO A 60 -1.36 -13.48 -0.89
N LEU A 61 -2.35 -12.93 -1.57
CA LEU A 61 -3.64 -13.59 -1.81
C LEU A 61 -3.80 -13.99 -3.29
N ALA A 62 -3.64 -13.02 -4.19
CA ALA A 62 -3.80 -13.24 -5.62
C ALA A 62 -3.04 -12.22 -6.46
N SER A 63 -2.73 -12.60 -7.69
CA SER A 63 -2.18 -11.70 -8.72
C SER A 63 -3.09 -11.76 -9.94
N LEU A 64 -3.52 -10.59 -10.40
CA LEU A 64 -4.48 -10.37 -11.47
C LEU A 64 -3.89 -9.39 -12.49
N SER A 65 -4.64 -9.15 -13.56
CA SER A 65 -4.38 -8.05 -14.50
C SER A 65 -5.64 -7.22 -14.69
N LYS A 66 -5.50 -5.89 -14.65
CA LYS A 66 -6.58 -4.93 -14.95
C LYS A 66 -6.14 -4.07 -16.11
N ASN A 67 -6.77 -4.23 -17.28
CA ASN A 67 -6.40 -3.52 -18.51
C ASN A 67 -4.91 -3.66 -18.89
N GLY A 68 -4.31 -4.82 -18.65
CA GLY A 68 -2.89 -5.09 -18.91
C GLY A 68 -1.94 -4.65 -17.79
N ALA A 69 -2.41 -3.90 -16.80
CA ALA A 69 -1.63 -3.50 -15.63
C ALA A 69 -1.61 -4.62 -14.56
N PRO A 70 -0.46 -4.93 -13.94
CA PRO A 70 -0.38 -5.91 -12.85
C PRO A 70 -1.17 -5.45 -11.62
N TRP A 71 -2.00 -6.33 -11.07
CA TRP A 71 -2.81 -6.04 -9.88
C TRP A 71 -2.59 -7.11 -8.81
N HIS A 72 -2.04 -6.73 -7.67
CA HIS A 72 -1.69 -7.66 -6.59
C HIS A 72 -2.60 -7.44 -5.39
N LEU A 73 -3.11 -8.53 -4.84
CA LEU A 73 -3.97 -8.56 -3.67
C LEU A 73 -3.25 -9.26 -2.52
N TYR A 74 -3.33 -8.67 -1.33
CA TYR A 74 -2.76 -9.19 -0.10
C TYR A 74 -3.79 -9.15 1.01
N THR A 75 -3.76 -10.17 1.85
CA THR A 75 -4.44 -10.12 3.15
C THR A 75 -3.51 -9.42 4.13
N VAL A 76 -4.01 -8.43 4.87
CA VAL A 76 -3.25 -7.76 5.93
C VAL A 76 -4.05 -7.74 7.22
N ARG A 77 -3.34 -7.92 8.35
CA ARG A 77 -3.92 -7.80 9.68
C ARG A 77 -3.29 -6.62 10.41
N PHE A 78 -4.08 -5.95 11.22
CA PHE A 78 -3.59 -4.95 12.15
C PHE A 78 -3.55 -5.54 13.57
N SER A 79 -2.62 -5.09 14.40
CA SER A 79 -2.29 -5.72 15.68
C SER A 79 -3.44 -5.82 16.68
N ALA A 80 -4.42 -4.90 16.63
CA ALA A 80 -5.59 -4.88 17.49
C ALA A 80 -6.88 -5.30 16.76
N SER A 81 -6.81 -5.61 15.46
CA SER A 81 -7.97 -6.07 14.69
C SER A 81 -8.25 -7.56 14.91
N GLN A 82 -9.52 -7.92 15.00
CA GLN A 82 -9.97 -9.32 14.93
C GLN A 82 -10.21 -9.80 13.50
N SER A 83 -10.25 -8.89 12.53
CA SER A 83 -10.53 -9.17 11.12
C SER A 83 -9.32 -8.83 10.25
N ASP A 84 -9.21 -9.57 9.16
CA ASP A 84 -8.26 -9.27 8.09
C ASP A 84 -8.84 -8.20 7.16
N PHE A 85 -7.95 -7.38 6.61
CA PHE A 85 -8.21 -6.37 5.60
C PHE A 85 -7.62 -6.82 4.28
N LEU A 86 -8.17 -6.28 3.19
CA LEU A 86 -7.63 -6.44 1.84
C LEU A 86 -6.74 -5.25 1.51
N LEU A 87 -5.45 -5.53 1.26
CA LEU A 87 -4.54 -4.60 0.62
C LEU A 87 -4.50 -4.89 -0.89
N SER A 88 -4.87 -3.90 -1.70
CA SER A 88 -4.92 -3.99 -3.16
C SER A 88 -3.95 -2.99 -3.76
N ILE A 89 -2.99 -3.47 -4.57
CA ILE A 89 -1.96 -2.64 -5.22
C ILE A 89 -2.03 -2.85 -6.74
N LEU A 90 -2.42 -1.81 -7.47
CA LEU A 90 -2.37 -1.78 -8.93
C LEU A 90 -1.08 -1.10 -9.37
N LEU A 91 -0.29 -1.74 -10.22
CA LEU A 91 0.99 -1.23 -10.70
C LEU A 91 0.87 -0.69 -12.12
N LYS A 92 1.69 0.29 -12.48
CA LYS A 92 1.76 0.82 -13.85
C LYS A 92 2.23 -0.22 -14.85
N ASP A 93 3.22 -1.01 -14.45
CA ASP A 93 3.85 -2.07 -15.21
C ASP A 93 4.56 -3.06 -14.26
N ALA A 94 5.12 -4.14 -14.83
CA ALA A 94 5.95 -5.10 -14.11
C ALA A 94 7.45 -4.67 -14.11
N SER A 95 7.73 -3.37 -14.12
CA SER A 95 9.10 -2.84 -14.15
C SER A 95 9.91 -3.26 -12.90
N PRO A 96 11.25 -3.33 -13.01
CA PRO A 96 12.14 -3.50 -11.86
C PRO A 96 12.02 -2.40 -10.79
N SER A 97 11.35 -1.28 -11.07
CA SER A 97 11.01 -0.24 -10.10
C SER A 97 9.51 0.04 -10.17
N PRO A 98 8.67 -0.87 -9.66
CA PRO A 98 7.22 -0.79 -9.83
C PRO A 98 6.69 0.46 -9.14
N GLN A 99 5.78 1.16 -9.81
CA GLN A 99 5.06 2.31 -9.26
C GLN A 99 3.57 1.99 -9.18
N ALA A 100 2.94 2.40 -8.09
CA ALA A 100 1.53 2.15 -7.90
C ALA A 100 0.67 3.17 -8.68
N LEU A 101 -0.29 2.66 -9.43
CA LEU A 101 -1.42 3.44 -9.94
C LEU A 101 -2.55 3.54 -8.90
N ALA A 102 -2.61 2.60 -7.96
CA ALA A 102 -3.54 2.65 -6.83
C ALA A 102 -3.03 1.76 -5.70
N ILE A 103 -3.22 2.22 -4.45
CA ILE A 103 -3.04 1.43 -3.23
C ILE A 103 -4.32 1.62 -2.41
N HIS A 104 -4.95 0.52 -2.00
CA HIS A 104 -6.22 0.53 -1.27
C HIS A 104 -6.19 -0.47 -0.11
N ILE A 105 -6.71 -0.07 1.05
CA ILE A 105 -6.87 -0.91 2.24
C ILE A 105 -8.35 -0.85 2.65
N SER A 106 -9.01 -2.00 2.74
CA SER A 106 -10.46 -2.12 3.09
C SER A 106 -10.78 -3.35 3.91
#